data_AF-A0A109D7W4-F1
#
_entry.id   AF-A0A109D7W4-F1
#
_cell.length_a   1.000
_cell.length_b   1.000
_cell.length_c   1.000
_cell.angle_alpha   90.00
_cell.angle_beta   90.00
_cell.angle_gamma   90.00
#
_symmetry.space_group_name_H-M   'P 1'
#
loop_
_entity.id
_entity.type
_entity.pdbx_description
1 polymer ?
#
loop_
_entity_poly.entity_id
_entity_poly.type
_entity_poly.pdbx_seq_one_letter_code
_entity_poly.pdbx_strand_id
1 'polypeptide(L)'
;MKRFIVGCLVTVLSSASYAQVAPISQWQCDMMKKNNVLSSGAPVGCERLSKVDFDFINFNGEAQQGNMIVLDVIAPAVERIFLELKQRNFPLHSARLMREFYGDDNASMEANNSSAFNARPITGGGDWSKHAYGVAIDINPVQNPFLDIDNNGRITVKPSQSASNYVNRTRFRARDDIERRGMAEDVVELFAHHGFMIWGGDWNTPIDTQHFEIGSRRFVNQLLAKPLPEAKILFERYVESYRQCFNKNKGEGAEKARAVCAKKTVGTF
;
A
#
# COMPACT_ATOMS: atom_id res chain seq x y z
N MET A 1 -22.50 -53.85 29.73
CA MET A 1 -22.82 -52.65 28.93
C MET A 1 -21.52 -51.91 28.61
N LYS A 2 -20.96 -52.08 27.41
CA LYS A 2 -19.72 -51.40 26.99
C LYS A 2 -20.11 -50.04 26.37
N ARG A 3 -19.72 -48.94 27.02
CA ARG A 3 -19.93 -47.58 26.51
C ARG A 3 -18.87 -47.29 25.44
N PHE A 4 -19.31 -47.14 24.19
CA PHE A 4 -18.48 -46.60 23.12
C PHE A 4 -18.38 -45.09 23.27
N ILE A 5 -17.18 -44.57 23.49
CA ILE A 5 -16.88 -43.15 23.39
C ILE A 5 -16.64 -42.87 21.91
N VAL A 6 -17.59 -42.20 21.27
CA VAL A 6 -17.42 -41.67 19.92
C VAL A 6 -16.63 -40.37 20.05
N GLY A 7 -15.35 -40.41 19.70
CA GLY A 7 -14.52 -39.22 19.57
C GLY A 7 -14.95 -38.43 18.34
N CYS A 8 -15.52 -37.24 18.55
CA CYS A 8 -15.83 -36.32 17.48
C CYS A 8 -14.51 -35.74 16.95
N LEU A 9 -14.05 -36.25 15.81
CA LEU A 9 -12.91 -35.69 15.09
C LEU A 9 -13.36 -34.37 14.46
N VAL A 10 -13.05 -33.24 15.11
CA VAL A 10 -13.28 -31.91 14.54
C VAL A 10 -12.19 -31.68 13.49
N THR A 11 -12.52 -31.92 12.22
CA THR A 11 -11.70 -31.47 11.10
C THR A 11 -11.79 -29.95 11.01
N VAL A 12 -10.74 -29.27 11.48
CA VAL A 12 -10.54 -27.84 11.21
C VAL A 12 -10.20 -27.72 9.72
N LEU A 13 -11.21 -27.39 8.90
CA LEU A 13 -11.00 -26.98 7.52
C LEU A 13 -10.27 -25.63 7.55
N SER A 14 -8.95 -25.67 7.40
CA SER A 14 -8.16 -24.46 7.13
C SER A 14 -8.61 -23.92 5.78
N SER A 15 -9.42 -22.86 5.78
CA SER A 15 -9.75 -22.10 4.58
C SER A 15 -8.44 -21.56 4.01
N ALA A 16 -8.02 -22.11 2.87
CA ALA A 16 -6.83 -21.64 2.15
C ALA A 16 -6.97 -20.13 1.93
N SER A 17 -5.97 -19.37 2.38
CA SER A 17 -5.91 -17.93 2.20
C SER A 17 -6.01 -17.62 0.70
N TYR A 18 -7.03 -16.86 0.30
CA TYR A 18 -7.22 -16.40 -1.08
C TYR A 18 -6.28 -15.22 -1.33
N ALA A 19 -4.99 -15.53 -1.48
CA ALA A 19 -3.99 -14.60 -1.98
C ALA A 19 -3.59 -15.10 -3.37
N GLN A 20 -3.94 -14.33 -4.41
CA GLN A 20 -3.69 -14.72 -5.79
C GLN A 20 -3.17 -13.53 -6.58
N VAL A 21 -1.93 -13.65 -7.03
CA VAL A 21 -1.34 -12.76 -8.03
C VAL A 21 -1.63 -13.31 -9.44
N ALA A 22 -2.18 -12.48 -10.32
CA ALA A 22 -2.45 -12.85 -11.70
C ALA A 22 -2.09 -11.71 -12.68
N PRO A 23 -1.59 -12.03 -13.90
CA PRO A 23 -1.44 -11.03 -14.95
C PRO A 23 -2.78 -10.35 -15.29
N ILE A 24 -2.72 -9.11 -15.77
CA ILE A 24 -3.90 -8.40 -16.25
C ILE A 24 -4.41 -9.05 -17.55
N SER A 25 -5.66 -9.52 -17.52
CA SER A 25 -6.35 -10.00 -18.72
C SER A 25 -6.67 -8.87 -19.70
N GLN A 26 -6.91 -9.21 -20.97
CA GLN A 26 -7.30 -8.22 -21.99
C GLN A 26 -8.53 -7.42 -21.57
N TRP A 27 -9.56 -8.08 -21.05
CA TRP A 27 -10.77 -7.41 -20.57
C TRP A 27 -10.47 -6.42 -19.42
N GLN A 28 -9.62 -6.81 -18.46
CA GLN A 28 -9.21 -5.89 -17.38
C GLN A 28 -8.43 -4.69 -17.92
N CYS A 29 -7.55 -4.90 -18.89
CA CYS A 29 -6.81 -3.84 -19.56
C CYS A 29 -7.74 -2.84 -20.26
N ASP A 30 -8.70 -3.35 -21.03
CA ASP A 30 -9.68 -2.52 -21.74
C ASP A 30 -10.57 -1.75 -20.77
N MET A 31 -10.94 -2.36 -19.65
CA MET A 31 -11.70 -1.69 -18.60
C MET A 31 -10.88 -0.61 -17.89
N MET A 32 -9.57 -0.77 -17.69
CA MET A 32 -8.74 0.31 -17.16
C MET A 32 -8.66 1.50 -18.11
N LYS A 33 -8.51 1.25 -19.42
CA LYS A 33 -8.51 2.30 -20.45
C LYS A 33 -9.86 3.02 -20.52
N LYS A 34 -10.97 2.27 -20.55
CA LYS A 34 -12.33 2.81 -20.63
C LYS A 34 -12.70 3.69 -19.42
N ASN A 35 -12.17 3.37 -18.25
CA ASN A 35 -12.47 4.06 -17.00
C ASN A 35 -11.32 4.96 -16.53
N ASN A 36 -10.50 5.49 -17.45
CA ASN A 36 -9.44 6.46 -17.18
C ASN A 36 -8.37 6.05 -16.14
N VAL A 37 -8.28 4.77 -15.79
CA VAL A 37 -7.24 4.24 -14.88
C VAL A 37 -5.92 4.06 -15.61
N LEU A 38 -5.97 3.75 -16.91
CA LEU A 38 -4.81 3.64 -17.79
C LEU A 38 -4.97 4.60 -18.97
N SER A 39 -4.55 5.85 -18.77
CA SER A 39 -4.61 6.89 -19.80
C SER A 39 -3.60 6.67 -20.92
N SER A 40 -3.82 7.31 -22.06
CA SER A 40 -2.81 7.38 -23.13
C SER A 40 -1.50 8.00 -22.61
N GLY A 41 -0.36 7.47 -23.04
CA GLY A 41 0.96 7.93 -22.61
C GLY A 41 1.38 7.50 -21.20
N ALA A 42 0.59 6.65 -20.52
CA ALA A 42 0.97 6.07 -19.25
C ALA A 42 2.36 5.37 -19.35
N PRO A 43 3.20 5.46 -18.31
CA PRO A 43 4.57 4.98 -18.36
C PRO A 43 4.69 3.45 -18.28
N VAL A 44 3.58 2.75 -18.02
CA VAL A 44 3.53 1.30 -17.84
C VAL A 44 2.32 0.72 -18.57
N GLY A 45 2.56 -0.30 -19.40
CA GLY A 45 1.50 -1.04 -20.09
C GLY A 45 0.92 -2.19 -19.26
N CYS A 46 -0.24 -2.70 -19.68
CA CYS A 46 -0.95 -3.78 -18.98
C CYS A 46 -0.11 -5.06 -18.82
N GLU A 47 0.80 -5.33 -19.75
CA GLU A 47 1.71 -6.48 -19.75
C GLU A 47 2.74 -6.45 -18.61
N ARG A 48 2.95 -5.29 -18.01
CA ARG A 48 3.81 -5.09 -16.83
C ARG A 48 3.01 -4.92 -15.54
N LEU A 49 1.70 -5.06 -15.58
CA LEU A 49 0.83 -4.98 -14.41
C LEU A 49 0.33 -6.36 -14.02
N SER A 50 0.09 -6.53 -12.72
CA SER A 50 -0.56 -7.71 -12.14
C SER A 50 -1.66 -7.27 -11.19
N LYS A 51 -2.76 -8.03 -11.15
CA LYS A 51 -3.78 -7.93 -10.12
C LYS A 51 -3.37 -8.81 -8.93
N VAL A 52 -3.54 -8.27 -7.74
CA VAL A 52 -3.36 -8.97 -6.46
C VAL A 52 -4.72 -9.00 -5.78
N ASP A 53 -5.24 -10.20 -5.56
CA ASP A 53 -6.41 -10.44 -4.71
C ASP A 53 -5.95 -10.85 -3.31
N PHE A 54 -6.61 -10.33 -2.27
CA PHE A 54 -6.30 -10.64 -0.88
C PHE A 54 -7.52 -10.48 0.02
N ASP A 55 -7.50 -11.16 1.16
CA ASP A 55 -8.44 -10.91 2.25
C ASP A 55 -7.88 -9.84 3.21
N PHE A 56 -8.75 -9.04 3.83
CA PHE A 56 -8.40 -8.10 4.90
C PHE A 56 -9.45 -8.10 6.02
N ILE A 57 -9.14 -7.46 7.15
CA ILE A 57 -10.09 -7.26 8.24
C ILE A 57 -10.61 -5.83 8.17
N ASN A 58 -11.93 -5.61 8.23
CA ASN A 58 -12.50 -4.26 8.24
C ASN A 58 -12.52 -3.64 9.65
N PHE A 59 -12.98 -2.39 9.77
CA PHE A 59 -13.08 -1.70 11.06
C PHE A 59 -14.06 -2.37 12.05
N ASN A 60 -15.00 -3.18 11.57
CA ASN A 60 -15.91 -3.98 12.40
C ASN A 60 -15.29 -5.31 12.84
N GLY A 61 -14.08 -5.64 12.41
CA GLY A 61 -13.41 -6.92 12.71
C GLY A 61 -13.82 -8.06 11.78
N GLU A 62 -14.50 -7.78 10.68
CA GLU A 62 -14.99 -8.79 9.74
C GLU A 62 -13.99 -9.02 8.61
N ALA A 63 -13.87 -10.28 8.17
CA ALA A 63 -13.08 -10.60 6.98
C ALA A 63 -13.78 -10.11 5.72
N GLN A 64 -13.04 -9.41 4.87
CA GLN A 64 -13.49 -8.86 3.60
C GLN A 64 -12.49 -9.21 2.50
N GLN A 65 -12.91 -9.09 1.24
CA GLN A 65 -12.04 -9.28 0.08
C GLN A 65 -11.67 -7.94 -0.54
N GLY A 66 -10.40 -7.81 -0.91
CA GLY A 66 -9.84 -6.64 -1.54
C GLY A 66 -8.99 -7.00 -2.75
N ASN A 67 -8.70 -5.99 -3.56
CA ASN A 67 -7.86 -6.16 -4.73
C ASN A 67 -7.11 -4.89 -5.08
N MET A 68 -5.92 -5.07 -5.65
CA MET A 68 -5.08 -4.00 -6.17
C MET A 68 -4.46 -4.39 -7.51
N ILE A 69 -4.13 -3.40 -8.33
CA ILE A 69 -3.29 -3.57 -9.51
C ILE A 69 -1.97 -2.86 -9.23
N VAL A 70 -0.86 -3.55 -9.47
CA VAL A 70 0.50 -3.09 -9.18
C VAL A 70 1.46 -3.56 -10.28
N LEU A 71 2.69 -3.04 -10.26
CA LEU A 71 3.76 -3.50 -11.14
C LEU A 71 4.05 -4.99 -10.87
N ASP A 72 4.19 -5.76 -11.95
CA ASP A 72 4.36 -7.21 -11.94
C ASP A 72 5.48 -7.70 -10.99
N VAL A 73 6.60 -6.96 -10.95
CA VAL A 73 7.77 -7.29 -10.14
C VAL A 73 7.52 -7.15 -8.64
N ILE A 74 6.61 -6.27 -8.21
CA ILE A 74 6.32 -6.05 -6.78
C ILE A 74 5.07 -6.77 -6.29
N ALA A 75 4.27 -7.35 -7.18
CA ALA A 75 3.01 -8.00 -6.83
C ALA A 75 3.14 -9.05 -5.70
N PRO A 76 4.19 -9.90 -5.65
CA PRO A 76 4.38 -10.81 -4.51
C PRO A 76 4.65 -10.10 -3.18
N ALA A 77 5.33 -8.95 -3.18
CA ALA A 77 5.57 -8.19 -1.96
C ALA A 77 4.29 -7.55 -1.44
N VAL A 78 3.44 -7.06 -2.34
CA VAL A 78 2.12 -6.50 -2.03
C VAL A 78 1.21 -7.56 -1.43
N GLU A 79 1.16 -8.75 -2.04
CA GLU A 79 0.44 -9.90 -1.49
C GLU A 79 0.87 -10.20 -0.04
N ARG A 80 2.18 -10.21 0.23
CA ARG A 80 2.71 -10.45 1.58
C ARG A 80 2.36 -9.35 2.57
N ILE A 81 2.37 -8.09 2.15
CA ILE A 81 1.92 -6.96 2.99
C ILE A 81 0.48 -7.21 3.45
N PHE A 82 -0.46 -7.43 2.52
CA PHE A 82 -1.88 -7.57 2.89
C PHE A 82 -2.17 -8.85 3.69
N LEU A 83 -1.44 -9.94 3.43
CA LEU A 83 -1.49 -11.13 4.28
C LEU A 83 -1.08 -10.81 5.72
N GLU A 84 0.02 -10.10 5.93
CA GLU A 84 0.48 -9.72 7.26
C GLU A 84 -0.45 -8.69 7.93
N LEU A 85 -1.02 -7.74 7.18
CA LEU A 85 -2.03 -6.81 7.70
C LEU A 85 -3.25 -7.56 8.24
N LYS A 86 -3.75 -8.56 7.50
CA LYS A 86 -4.85 -9.43 7.94
C LYS A 86 -4.47 -10.18 9.22
N GLN A 87 -3.28 -10.78 9.27
CA GLN A 87 -2.80 -11.51 10.46
C GLN A 87 -2.66 -10.61 11.69
N ARG A 88 -2.35 -9.33 11.51
CA ARG A 88 -2.27 -8.33 12.58
C ARG A 88 -3.63 -7.72 12.96
N ASN A 89 -4.72 -8.13 12.30
CA ASN A 89 -6.04 -7.49 12.41
C ASN A 89 -5.97 -5.97 12.18
N PHE A 90 -5.08 -5.51 11.30
CA PHE A 90 -5.01 -4.11 10.90
C PHE A 90 -6.24 -3.79 10.05
N PRO A 91 -7.12 -2.86 10.48
CA PRO A 91 -8.35 -2.63 9.77
C PRO A 91 -8.11 -1.83 8.49
N LEU A 92 -8.69 -2.27 7.39
CA LEU A 92 -8.85 -1.47 6.18
C LEU A 92 -10.34 -1.16 5.97
N HIS A 93 -10.65 0.03 5.45
CA HIS A 93 -12.04 0.35 5.14
C HIS A 93 -12.49 -0.37 3.86
N SER A 94 -11.75 -0.19 2.76
CA SER A 94 -11.91 -0.96 1.53
C SER A 94 -10.62 -1.01 0.73
N ALA A 95 -10.53 -1.96 -0.20
CA ALA A 95 -9.49 -2.01 -1.23
C ALA A 95 -10.12 -2.48 -2.55
N ARG A 96 -10.59 -1.51 -3.34
CA ARG A 96 -11.32 -1.68 -4.59
C ARG A 96 -10.52 -1.08 -5.73
N LEU A 97 -10.66 -1.63 -6.94
CA LEU A 97 -9.93 -1.14 -8.11
C LEU A 97 -10.39 0.27 -8.51
N MET A 98 -9.44 1.09 -8.96
CA MET A 98 -9.67 2.47 -9.39
C MET A 98 -10.70 2.64 -10.52
N ARG A 99 -10.99 1.58 -11.28
CA ARG A 99 -12.04 1.60 -12.31
C ARG A 99 -13.44 1.83 -11.73
N GLU A 100 -13.65 1.45 -10.47
CA GLU A 100 -14.92 1.65 -9.76
C GLU A 100 -15.15 3.12 -9.39
N PHE A 101 -14.10 3.93 -9.48
CA PHE A 101 -14.08 5.38 -9.28
C PHE A 101 -13.77 6.12 -10.58
N TYR A 102 -13.83 5.45 -11.75
CA TYR A 102 -13.52 6.03 -13.05
C TYR A 102 -12.15 6.73 -13.13
N GLY A 103 -11.16 6.22 -12.38
CA GLY A 103 -9.82 6.81 -12.29
C GLY A 103 -9.73 8.08 -11.43
N ASP A 104 -10.83 8.52 -10.82
CA ASP A 104 -10.87 9.69 -9.95
C ASP A 104 -10.29 9.36 -8.56
N ASP A 105 -9.13 9.95 -8.30
CA ASP A 105 -8.38 9.82 -7.06
C ASP A 105 -9.12 10.43 -5.86
N ASN A 106 -9.76 11.59 -6.04
CA ASN A 106 -10.50 12.24 -4.96
C ASN A 106 -11.73 11.41 -4.59
N ALA A 107 -12.47 10.88 -5.58
CA ALA A 107 -13.62 10.03 -5.32
C ALA A 107 -13.23 8.73 -4.57
N SER A 108 -12.09 8.14 -4.92
CA SER A 108 -11.53 6.99 -4.19
C SER A 108 -11.15 7.34 -2.74
N MET A 109 -10.48 8.48 -2.53
CA MET A 109 -10.11 8.96 -1.20
C MET A 109 -11.34 9.29 -0.33
N GLU A 110 -12.34 9.96 -0.88
CA GLU A 110 -13.59 10.29 -0.19
C GLU A 110 -14.36 9.04 0.23
N ALA A 111 -14.30 7.96 -0.57
CA ALA A 111 -14.84 6.65 -0.25
C ALA A 111 -13.96 5.83 0.73
N ASN A 112 -12.88 6.43 1.26
CA ASN A 112 -11.89 5.80 2.14
C ASN A 112 -11.29 4.51 1.55
N ASN A 113 -11.05 4.51 0.24
CA ASN A 113 -10.55 3.34 -0.47
C ASN A 113 -9.02 3.29 -0.46
N SER A 114 -8.47 2.16 -0.05
CA SER A 114 -7.05 1.87 -0.23
C SER A 114 -6.79 1.48 -1.68
N SER A 115 -5.80 2.09 -2.32
CA SER A 115 -5.59 2.01 -3.77
C SER A 115 -4.11 1.90 -4.15
N ALA A 116 -3.85 1.47 -5.38
CA ALA A 116 -2.51 1.37 -5.93
C ALA A 116 -2.45 1.99 -7.35
N PHE A 117 -2.43 1.19 -8.42
CA PHE A 117 -2.27 1.71 -9.78
C PHE A 117 -3.38 2.69 -10.20
N ASN A 118 -2.97 3.89 -10.62
CA ASN A 118 -3.78 4.89 -11.32
C ASN A 118 -2.87 5.76 -12.19
N ALA A 119 -3.01 5.71 -13.51
CA ALA A 119 -2.19 6.47 -14.45
C ALA A 119 -2.65 7.94 -14.50
N ARG A 120 -2.15 8.73 -13.56
CA ARG A 120 -2.42 10.17 -13.43
C ARG A 120 -1.15 10.99 -13.18
N PRO A 121 -1.12 12.29 -13.52
CA PRO A 121 -0.06 13.18 -13.06
C PRO A 121 -0.02 13.29 -11.53
N ILE A 122 1.12 13.73 -11.00
CA ILE A 122 1.27 14.16 -9.61
C ILE A 122 0.28 15.30 -9.34
N THR A 123 -0.31 15.31 -8.14
CA THR A 123 -1.22 16.37 -7.72
C THR A 123 -0.52 17.73 -7.82
N GLY A 124 -1.08 18.66 -8.61
CA GLY A 124 -0.51 20.00 -8.81
C GLY A 124 0.71 20.07 -9.73
N GLY A 125 1.11 18.97 -10.37
CA GLY A 125 2.28 18.89 -11.26
C GLY A 125 1.97 18.30 -12.64
N GLY A 126 2.99 18.28 -13.52
CA GLY A 126 2.91 17.71 -14.87
C GLY A 126 3.51 16.30 -15.02
N ASP A 127 4.39 15.90 -14.09
CA ASP A 127 5.04 14.59 -14.13
C ASP A 127 4.10 13.47 -13.64
N TRP A 128 4.34 12.24 -14.08
CA TRP A 128 3.56 11.07 -13.65
C TRP A 128 3.72 10.80 -12.14
N SER A 129 2.61 10.52 -11.46
CA SER A 129 2.60 10.00 -10.09
C SER A 129 3.26 8.62 -10.03
N LYS A 130 3.78 8.23 -8.86
CA LYS A 130 4.27 6.85 -8.64
C LYS A 130 3.16 5.80 -8.73
N HIS A 131 1.91 6.19 -8.49
CA HIS A 131 0.73 5.36 -8.78
C HIS A 131 0.63 5.00 -10.27
N ALA A 132 1.07 5.87 -11.18
CA ALA A 132 1.05 5.61 -12.62
C ALA A 132 2.05 4.52 -13.05
N TYR A 133 2.98 4.15 -12.17
CA TYR A 133 3.93 3.05 -12.39
C TYR A 133 3.50 1.76 -11.69
N GLY A 134 2.43 1.79 -10.89
CA GLY A 134 1.98 0.65 -10.10
C GLY A 134 2.92 0.30 -8.94
N VAL A 135 3.68 1.28 -8.46
CA VAL A 135 4.71 1.08 -7.41
C VAL A 135 4.45 1.88 -6.13
N ALA A 136 3.25 2.42 -6.01
CA ALA A 136 2.77 3.11 -4.82
C ALA A 136 1.44 2.51 -4.35
N ILE A 137 1.20 2.61 -3.04
CA ILE A 137 0.00 2.16 -2.35
C ILE A 137 -0.43 3.27 -1.39
N ASP A 138 -1.71 3.61 -1.44
CA ASP A 138 -2.39 4.44 -0.44
C ASP A 138 -3.29 3.56 0.42
N ILE A 139 -3.27 3.75 1.75
CA ILE A 139 -4.14 3.01 2.67
C ILE A 139 -5.00 3.93 3.54
N ASN A 140 -6.27 3.57 3.69
CA ASN A 140 -7.25 4.26 4.56
C ASN A 140 -7.16 5.80 4.50
N PRO A 141 -7.43 6.45 3.35
CA PRO A 141 -7.27 7.90 3.18
C PRO A 141 -7.94 8.76 4.28
N VAL A 142 -9.06 8.31 4.85
CA VAL A 142 -9.71 9.00 5.98
C VAL A 142 -8.85 8.95 7.23
N GLN A 143 -8.28 7.78 7.55
CA GLN A 143 -7.40 7.62 8.69
C GLN A 143 -6.03 8.28 8.46
N ASN A 144 -5.59 8.36 7.22
CA ASN A 144 -4.25 8.77 6.81
C ASN A 144 -4.33 9.91 5.76
N PRO A 145 -4.66 11.13 6.19
CA PRO A 145 -4.88 12.22 5.25
C PRO A 145 -3.62 12.69 4.53
N PHE A 146 -3.86 13.26 3.36
CA PHE A 146 -2.97 14.16 2.65
C PHE A 146 -3.14 15.60 3.16
N LEU A 147 -2.04 16.23 3.55
CA LEU A 147 -1.98 17.60 4.05
C LEU A 147 -1.10 18.45 3.12
N ASP A 148 -1.73 19.36 2.39
CA ASP A 148 -1.03 20.35 1.58
C ASP A 148 -0.92 21.67 2.35
N ILE A 149 0.28 22.24 2.39
CA ILE A 149 0.59 23.47 3.13
C ILE A 149 1.01 24.51 2.11
N ASP A 150 0.15 25.51 1.86
CA ASP A 150 0.45 26.58 0.92
C ASP A 150 1.44 27.61 1.49
N ASN A 151 1.96 28.51 0.63
CA ASN A 151 2.95 29.52 1.01
C ASN A 151 2.44 30.52 2.07
N ASN A 152 1.13 30.58 2.34
CA ASN A 152 0.54 31.43 3.37
C ASN A 152 0.30 30.64 4.68
N GLY A 153 0.75 29.39 4.76
CA GLY A 153 0.59 28.51 5.91
C GLY A 153 -0.82 27.93 6.05
N ARG A 154 -1.67 28.03 5.02
CA ARG A 154 -3.01 27.41 5.06
C ARG A 154 -2.89 25.94 4.71
N ILE A 155 -3.48 25.11 5.57
CA ILE A 155 -3.48 23.65 5.42
C ILE A 155 -4.76 23.21 4.72
N THR A 156 -4.62 22.51 3.61
CA THR A 156 -5.71 21.79 2.94
C THR A 156 -5.62 20.31 3.30
N VAL A 157 -6.69 19.77 3.88
CA VAL A 157 -6.77 18.36 4.29
C VAL A 157 -7.61 17.59 3.28
N LYS A 158 -7.09 16.45 2.79
CA LYS A 158 -7.83 15.51 1.94
C LYS A 158 -7.76 14.08 2.49
N PRO A 159 -8.88 13.34 2.52
CA PRO A 159 -10.25 13.82 2.29
C PRO A 159 -10.71 14.76 3.41
N SER A 160 -11.73 15.59 3.15
CA SER A 160 -12.13 16.67 4.07
C SER A 160 -12.62 16.15 5.44
N GLN A 161 -13.24 14.96 5.47
CA GLN A 161 -13.68 14.31 6.73
C GLN A 161 -12.51 13.96 7.67
N SER A 162 -11.28 13.92 7.18
CA SER A 162 -10.10 13.66 8.01
C SER A 162 -9.71 14.86 8.88
N ALA A 163 -10.13 16.08 8.52
CA ALA A 163 -9.66 17.31 9.16
C ALA A 163 -9.96 17.36 10.66
N SER A 164 -11.17 16.98 11.06
CA SER A 164 -11.60 17.03 12.47
C SER A 164 -11.09 15.88 13.32
N ASN A 165 -10.65 14.77 12.70
CA ASN A 165 -10.37 13.53 13.40
C ASN A 165 -8.89 13.12 13.28
N TYR A 166 -8.32 13.13 12.09
CA TYR A 166 -7.09 12.41 11.73
C TYR A 166 -5.84 13.27 11.50
N VAL A 167 -5.95 14.60 11.58
CA VAL A 167 -4.77 15.49 11.55
C VAL A 167 -3.85 15.27 12.74
N ASN A 168 -4.42 15.15 13.96
CA ASN A 168 -3.64 14.71 15.11
C ASN A 168 -3.27 13.21 14.90
N ARG A 169 -1.96 12.91 14.92
CA ARG A 169 -1.41 11.57 14.65
C ARG A 169 -1.20 10.70 15.89
N THR A 170 -1.49 11.19 17.09
CA THR A 170 -1.35 10.41 18.33
C THR A 170 -2.30 9.20 18.32
N ARG A 171 -1.71 8.00 18.38
CA ARG A 171 -2.42 6.71 18.39
C ARG A 171 -3.25 6.50 19.65
N PHE A 172 -2.66 6.68 20.83
CA PHE A 172 -3.35 6.48 22.10
C PHE A 172 -3.81 7.81 22.70
N ARG A 173 -5.11 7.95 23.01
CA ARG A 173 -5.68 9.21 23.49
C ARG A 173 -6.46 9.00 24.78
N ALA A 174 -6.17 9.80 25.79
CA ALA A 174 -6.95 9.84 27.03
C ALA A 174 -8.23 10.68 26.85
N ARG A 175 -9.07 10.32 25.87
CA ARG A 175 -10.40 10.90 25.59
C ARG A 175 -11.37 9.76 25.21
N ASP A 176 -12.31 10.01 24.29
CA ASP A 176 -13.41 9.12 23.93
C ASP A 176 -12.93 7.72 23.48
N ASP A 177 -11.99 7.66 22.52
CA ASP A 177 -11.35 6.43 22.09
C ASP A 177 -9.92 6.33 22.64
N ILE A 178 -9.62 5.26 23.38
CA ILE A 178 -8.28 5.00 23.94
C ILE A 178 -7.25 4.77 22.83
N GLU A 179 -7.63 4.10 21.76
CA GLU A 179 -6.73 3.71 20.67
C GLU A 179 -7.37 3.98 19.31
N ARG A 180 -6.57 4.59 18.42
CA ARG A 180 -6.93 4.74 17.01
C ARG A 180 -6.34 3.60 16.20
N ARG A 181 -7.18 2.98 15.37
CA ARG A 181 -6.78 1.90 14.47
C ARG A 181 -6.77 2.34 13.01
N GLY A 182 -6.06 1.59 12.16
CA GLY A 182 -5.99 1.85 10.72
C GLY A 182 -5.04 2.97 10.32
N MET A 183 -4.19 3.42 11.26
CA MET A 183 -3.20 4.48 11.09
C MET A 183 -1.93 3.92 10.42
N ALA A 184 -1.39 4.63 9.44
CA ALA A 184 -0.23 4.21 8.66
C ALA A 184 1.03 3.98 9.52
N GLU A 185 1.19 4.76 10.59
CA GLU A 185 2.29 4.66 11.57
C GLU A 185 2.46 3.24 12.12
N ASP A 186 1.37 2.48 12.25
CA ASP A 186 1.39 1.10 12.78
C ASP A 186 1.99 0.08 11.79
N VAL A 187 2.13 0.46 10.53
CA VAL A 187 2.48 -0.45 9.43
C VAL A 187 3.65 0.04 8.57
N VAL A 188 4.22 1.21 8.83
CA VAL A 188 5.33 1.75 8.03
C VAL A 188 6.52 0.80 7.96
N GLU A 189 6.88 0.16 9.08
CA GLU A 189 7.96 -0.83 9.10
C GLU A 189 7.65 -2.09 8.29
N LEU A 190 6.39 -2.53 8.29
CA LEU A 190 5.93 -3.66 7.48
C LEU A 190 6.07 -3.34 5.98
N PHE A 191 5.61 -2.17 5.56
CA PHE A 191 5.73 -1.71 4.18
C PHE A 191 7.21 -1.60 3.76
N ALA A 192 8.05 -0.98 4.58
CA ALA A 192 9.49 -0.87 4.32
C ALA A 192 10.18 -2.24 4.25
N HIS A 193 9.79 -3.19 5.12
CA HIS A 193 10.29 -4.58 5.10
C HIS A 193 10.01 -5.30 3.78
N HIS A 194 8.97 -4.89 3.05
CA HIS A 194 8.58 -5.45 1.74
C HIS A 194 8.95 -4.53 0.56
N GLY A 195 9.79 -3.52 0.78
CA GLY A 195 10.35 -2.67 -0.28
C GLY A 195 9.71 -1.30 -0.44
N PHE A 196 8.64 -0.99 0.28
CA PHE A 196 8.05 0.35 0.27
C PHE A 196 8.74 1.23 1.32
N MET A 197 9.99 1.62 1.02
CA MET A 197 10.88 2.27 1.98
C MET A 197 10.65 3.78 2.09
N ILE A 198 9.90 4.37 1.16
CA ILE A 198 9.55 5.79 1.18
C ILE A 198 8.08 5.88 1.61
N TRP A 199 7.84 6.61 2.70
CA TRP A 199 6.49 6.86 3.22
C TRP A 199 6.23 8.37 3.19
N GLY A 200 5.07 8.77 2.67
CA GLY A 200 4.71 10.18 2.50
C GLY A 200 4.49 10.93 3.81
N GLY A 201 4.31 10.21 4.93
CA GLY A 201 4.31 10.79 6.27
C GLY A 201 5.68 11.30 6.75
N ASP A 202 6.78 10.91 6.09
CA ASP A 202 8.13 11.42 6.40
C ASP A 202 8.44 12.75 5.69
N TRP A 203 7.55 13.25 4.83
CA TRP A 203 7.77 14.47 4.05
C TRP A 203 7.44 15.73 4.86
N ASN A 204 8.03 16.87 4.48
CA ASN A 204 7.71 18.17 5.08
C ASN A 204 6.48 18.83 4.44
N THR A 205 6.39 18.79 3.10
CA THR A 205 5.24 19.30 2.35
C THR A 205 5.20 18.69 0.94
N PRO A 206 4.03 18.25 0.44
CA PRO A 206 2.86 17.91 1.26
C PRO A 206 3.20 16.75 2.22
N ILE A 207 2.43 16.58 3.29
CA ILE A 207 2.51 15.41 4.17
C ILE A 207 1.46 14.41 3.69
N ASP A 208 1.87 13.23 3.24
CA ASP A 208 0.97 12.25 2.62
C ASP A 208 0.98 10.93 3.40
N THR A 209 0.27 10.90 4.53
CA THR A 209 0.38 9.76 5.48
C THR A 209 -0.19 8.45 4.94
N GLN A 210 -1.09 8.50 3.95
CA GLN A 210 -1.62 7.29 3.29
C GLN A 210 -0.57 6.62 2.39
N HIS A 211 0.43 7.38 1.92
CA HIS A 211 1.21 7.04 0.74
C HIS A 211 2.48 6.26 1.03
N PHE A 212 2.65 5.13 0.37
CA PHE A 212 3.83 4.28 0.40
C PHE A 212 4.34 4.04 -1.01
N GLU A 213 5.65 4.24 -1.26
CA GLU A 213 6.25 3.98 -2.57
C GLU A 213 7.60 3.25 -2.47
N ILE A 214 7.96 2.55 -3.55
CA ILE A 214 9.30 1.99 -3.71
C ILE A 214 10.25 3.03 -4.33
N GLY A 215 11.48 3.07 -3.82
CA GLY A 215 12.70 3.58 -4.45
C GLY A 215 12.65 4.93 -5.18
N SER A 216 13.76 5.27 -5.84
CA SER A 216 13.83 6.47 -6.68
C SER A 216 13.08 6.27 -8.01
N ARG A 217 12.75 7.36 -8.73
CA ARG A 217 12.23 7.25 -10.11
C ARG A 217 13.21 6.52 -11.03
N ARG A 218 14.52 6.76 -10.83
CA ARG A 218 15.60 6.07 -11.55
C ARG A 218 15.52 4.55 -11.33
N PHE A 219 15.38 4.11 -10.09
CA PHE A 219 15.26 2.69 -9.76
C PHE A 219 14.02 2.06 -10.40
N VAL A 220 12.86 2.72 -10.32
CA VAL A 220 11.62 2.25 -10.97
C VAL A 220 11.82 2.09 -12.49
N ASN A 221 12.46 3.07 -13.14
CA ASN A 221 12.75 2.98 -14.57
C ASN A 221 13.72 1.82 -14.91
N GLN A 222 14.67 1.50 -14.03
CA GLN A 222 15.54 0.33 -14.20
C GLN A 222 14.76 -0.99 -14.12
N LEU A 223 13.79 -1.09 -13.21
CA LEU A 223 12.91 -2.28 -13.11
C LEU A 223 12.05 -2.44 -14.38
N LEU A 224 11.60 -1.34 -14.97
CA LEU A 224 10.80 -1.35 -16.19
C LEU A 224 11.61 -1.72 -17.43
N ALA A 225 12.86 -1.25 -17.52
CA ALA A 225 13.75 -1.53 -18.63
C ALA A 225 14.26 -2.99 -18.69
N LYS A 226 14.05 -3.77 -17.61
CA LYS A 226 14.52 -5.15 -17.49
C LYS A 226 13.44 -6.18 -17.79
N PRO A 227 13.79 -7.33 -18.38
CA PRO A 227 12.92 -8.51 -18.38
C PRO A 227 12.51 -8.88 -16.95
N LEU A 228 11.28 -9.38 -16.76
CA LEU A 228 10.73 -9.66 -15.43
C LEU A 228 11.65 -10.52 -14.53
N PRO A 229 12.30 -11.61 -15.00
CA PRO A 229 13.22 -12.38 -14.15
C PRO A 229 14.40 -11.55 -13.60
N GLU A 230 14.99 -10.66 -14.41
CA GLU A 230 16.07 -9.78 -13.97
C GLU A 230 15.57 -8.66 -13.05
N ALA A 231 14.40 -8.10 -13.35
CA ALA A 231 13.77 -7.09 -12.52
C ALA A 231 13.47 -7.64 -11.11
N LYS A 232 13.04 -8.91 -11.00
CA LYS A 232 12.81 -9.60 -9.72
C LYS A 232 14.09 -9.70 -8.90
N ILE A 233 15.19 -10.15 -9.51
CA ILE A 233 16.50 -10.21 -8.83
C ILE A 233 16.94 -8.82 -8.36
N LEU A 234 16.75 -7.78 -9.18
CA LEU A 234 17.09 -6.41 -8.81
C LEU A 234 16.23 -5.90 -7.64
N PHE A 235 14.93 -6.14 -7.66
CA PHE A 235 14.02 -5.77 -6.58
C PHE A 235 14.30 -6.53 -5.28
N GLU A 236 14.59 -7.83 -5.36
CA GLU A 236 15.00 -8.64 -4.20
C GLU A 236 16.27 -8.12 -3.54
N ARG A 237 17.28 -7.73 -4.34
CA ARG A 237 18.51 -7.10 -3.82
C ARG A 237 18.22 -5.78 -3.11
N TYR A 238 17.30 -4.98 -3.64
CA TYR A 238 16.86 -3.74 -3.02
C TYR A 238 16.20 -4.02 -1.66
N VAL A 239 15.23 -4.93 -1.59
CA VAL A 239 14.57 -5.34 -0.35
C VAL A 239 15.56 -5.90 0.67
N GLU A 240 16.44 -6.82 0.26
CA GLU A 240 17.38 -7.47 1.15
C GLU A 240 18.43 -6.49 1.70
N SER A 241 18.87 -5.52 0.89
CA SER A 241 19.77 -4.45 1.35
C SER A 241 19.19 -3.69 2.55
N TYR A 242 17.89 -3.36 2.50
CA TYR A 242 17.20 -2.73 3.62
C TYR A 242 17.08 -3.66 4.82
N ARG A 243 16.64 -4.91 4.62
CA ARG A 243 16.46 -5.88 5.72
C ARG A 243 17.76 -6.12 6.49
N GLN A 244 18.88 -6.25 5.78
CA GLN A 244 20.19 -6.41 6.40
C GLN A 244 20.62 -5.18 7.18
N CYS A 245 20.37 -3.98 6.63
CA CYS A 245 20.62 -2.74 7.34
C CYS A 245 19.75 -2.65 8.61
N PHE A 246 18.44 -2.86 8.49
CA PHE A 246 17.50 -2.74 9.59
C PHE A 246 17.84 -3.71 10.72
N ASN A 247 18.11 -4.98 10.40
CA ASN A 247 18.49 -5.98 11.39
C ASN A 247 19.75 -5.62 12.19
N LYS A 248 20.70 -4.91 11.58
CA LYS A 248 21.91 -4.42 12.26
C LYS A 248 21.65 -3.20 13.15
N ASN A 249 20.66 -2.37 12.81
CA ASN A 249 20.42 -1.07 13.46
C ASN A 249 19.18 -1.05 14.37
N LYS A 250 18.33 -2.09 14.38
CA LYS A 250 17.06 -2.12 15.14
C LYS A 250 17.20 -1.91 16.65
N GLY A 251 18.40 -2.14 17.20
CA GLY A 251 18.72 -1.84 18.60
C GLY A 251 18.74 -0.34 18.93
N GLU A 252 18.81 0.55 17.93
CA GLU A 252 18.81 2.02 18.11
C GLU A 252 17.40 2.63 18.15
N GLY A 253 16.35 1.81 18.13
CA GLY A 253 14.96 2.23 17.96
C GLY A 253 14.48 2.00 16.53
N ALA A 254 13.30 1.41 16.40
CA ALA A 254 12.81 0.89 15.13
C ALA A 254 12.53 2.00 14.10
N GLU A 255 11.98 3.13 14.53
CA GLU A 255 11.76 4.32 13.70
C GLU A 255 13.08 4.88 13.12
N LYS A 256 14.09 5.08 13.97
CA LYS A 256 15.41 5.57 13.55
C LYS A 256 16.09 4.58 12.61
N ALA A 257 16.05 3.28 12.94
CA ALA A 257 16.62 2.23 12.11
C ALA A 257 15.97 2.19 10.72
N ARG A 258 14.64 2.30 10.66
CA ARG A 258 13.88 2.39 9.40
C ARG A 258 14.35 3.58 8.57
N ALA A 259 14.37 4.79 9.13
CA ALA A 259 14.73 6.01 8.39
C ALA A 259 16.17 5.95 7.85
N VAL A 260 17.14 5.54 8.67
CA VAL A 260 18.55 5.41 8.27
C VAL A 260 18.70 4.38 7.13
N CYS A 261 18.07 3.22 7.27
CA CYS A 261 18.20 2.14 6.32
C CYS A 261 17.45 2.41 5.02
N ALA A 262 16.26 2.99 5.08
CA ALA A 262 15.51 3.44 3.91
C ALA A 262 16.33 4.45 3.10
N LYS A 263 16.85 5.50 3.76
CA LYS A 263 17.69 6.52 3.09
C LYS A 263 18.91 5.91 2.42
N LYS A 264 19.62 5.02 3.12
CA LYS A 264 20.82 4.35 2.60
C LYS A 264 20.49 3.48 1.39
N THR A 265 19.48 2.62 1.50
CA THR A 265 19.09 1.70 0.43
C THR A 265 18.53 2.45 -0.78
N VAL A 266 17.59 3.39 -0.59
CA VAL A 266 17.04 4.22 -1.68
C VAL A 266 18.13 5.05 -2.36
N GLY A 267 19.11 5.59 -1.62
CA GLY A 267 20.23 6.34 -2.21
C GLY A 267 21.20 5.47 -3.02
N THR A 268 21.23 4.16 -2.77
CA THR A 268 22.13 3.21 -3.45
C THR A 268 21.55 2.73 -4.78
N PHE A 269 20.23 2.60 -4.89
CA PHE A 269 19.50 2.08 -6.04
C PHE A 269 18.88 3.23 -6.88
#